data_AF-A0A7X2SDW9-F1
#
_entry.id   AF-A0A7X2SDW9-F1
#
_cell.length_a   1.000
_cell.length_b   1.000
_cell.length_c   1.000
_cell.angle_alpha   90.00
_cell.angle_beta   90.00
_cell.angle_gamma   90.00
#
_symmetry.space_group_name_H-M   'P 1'
#
loop_
_entity.id
_entity.type
_entity.pdbx_description
1 polymer ?
#
loop_
_entity_poly.entity_id
_entity_poly.type
_entity_poly.pdbx_seq_one_letter_code
_entity_poly.pdbx_strand_id
1 'polypeptide(L)'
;MSIRPQSMPVNTNDGLAAIGGVDLSDLAVGESTMFLAVSYDAGTEANAESADTVPGSAASGVAEGFNAVRDDVRDAVYIHPGVVTQDVGLSTSTLGGRQRWDNPIAVVRIERLQ
;
A
#
# COMPACT_ATOMS: atom_id res chain seq x y z
N MET A 1 8.68 -11.25 -21.02
CA MET A 1 7.66 -11.52 -19.98
C MET A 1 7.58 -10.31 -19.09
N SER A 2 6.38 -9.79 -18.80
CA SER A 2 6.21 -8.65 -17.88
C SER A 2 5.45 -9.07 -16.63
N ILE A 3 5.81 -8.49 -15.48
CA ILE A 3 5.13 -8.71 -14.20
C ILE A 3 4.66 -7.41 -13.56
N ARG A 4 3.65 -7.51 -12.70
CA ARG A 4 3.09 -6.41 -11.90
C ARG A 4 2.81 -6.86 -10.45
N PRO A 5 3.85 -7.04 -9.61
CA PRO A 5 3.68 -7.33 -8.19
C PRO A 5 2.93 -6.22 -7.45
N GLN A 6 2.00 -6.63 -6.59
CA GLN A 6 1.18 -5.74 -5.76
C GLN A 6 0.90 -6.42 -4.41
N SER A 7 0.86 -5.65 -3.32
CA SER A 7 0.51 -6.13 -1.98
C SER A 7 -0.13 -5.00 -1.18
N MET A 8 -1.10 -5.33 -0.33
CA MET A 8 -1.74 -4.36 0.57
C MET A 8 -0.98 -4.32 1.91
N PRO A 9 -0.49 -3.17 2.38
CA PRO A 9 -0.05 -3.00 3.76
C PRO A 9 -1.23 -3.19 4.72
N VAL A 10 -0.96 -3.57 5.97
CA VAL A 10 -2.03 -3.91 6.91
C VAL A 10 -2.81 -2.67 7.39
N ASN A 11 -2.14 -1.60 7.80
CA ASN A 11 -2.82 -0.44 8.41
C ASN A 11 -3.25 0.58 7.34
N THR A 12 -4.00 0.13 6.34
CA THR A 12 -4.62 0.96 5.31
C THR A 12 -5.85 0.22 4.77
N ASN A 13 -6.87 0.99 4.41
CA ASN A 13 -8.13 0.52 3.86
C ASN A 13 -7.99 0.13 2.38
N ASP A 14 -7.38 1.00 1.56
CA ASP A 14 -7.23 0.75 0.13
C ASP A 14 -5.85 1.15 -0.46
N GLY A 15 -4.85 1.33 0.40
CA GLY A 15 -3.46 1.55 0.01
C GLY A 15 -2.77 0.27 -0.46
N LEU A 16 -1.92 0.37 -1.47
CA LEU A 16 -1.21 -0.76 -2.07
C LEU A 16 0.25 -0.43 -2.39
N ALA A 17 1.15 -1.35 -2.06
CA ALA A 17 2.55 -1.33 -2.53
C ALA A 17 2.62 -2.01 -3.89
N ALA A 18 3.09 -1.31 -4.93
CA ALA A 18 3.17 -1.87 -6.27
C ALA A 18 4.38 -1.41 -7.07
N ILE A 19 4.79 -2.24 -8.04
CA ILE A 19 5.68 -1.85 -9.13
C ILE A 19 4.96 -2.05 -10.47
N GLY A 20 5.07 -1.05 -11.35
CA GLY A 20 4.37 -1.03 -12.62
C GLY A 20 5.16 -1.71 -13.73
N GLY A 21 4.58 -2.76 -14.32
CA GLY A 21 4.91 -3.26 -15.66
C GLY A 21 6.39 -3.50 -15.93
N VAL A 22 7.06 -4.27 -15.08
CA VAL A 22 8.49 -4.59 -15.25
C VAL A 22 8.65 -5.61 -16.37
N ASP A 23 9.48 -5.32 -17.37
CA ASP A 23 9.91 -6.31 -18.35
C ASP A 23 11.11 -7.10 -17.83
N LEU A 24 11.01 -8.43 -17.88
CA LEU A 24 12.02 -9.38 -17.43
C LEU A 24 12.53 -10.27 -18.58
N SER A 25 12.21 -9.92 -19.83
CA SER A 25 12.60 -10.70 -21.00
C SER A 25 14.10 -10.95 -21.07
N ASP A 26 14.90 -9.95 -20.67
CA ASP A 26 16.36 -9.99 -20.74
C ASP A 26 17.03 -10.54 -19.47
N LEU A 27 16.27 -10.83 -18.41
CA LEU A 27 16.82 -11.36 -17.16
C LEU A 27 17.30 -12.80 -17.38
N ALA A 28 18.60 -13.08 -17.23
CA ALA A 28 19.16 -14.41 -17.44
C ALA A 28 18.86 -15.38 -16.29
N VAL A 29 18.98 -16.69 -16.53
CA VAL A 29 18.84 -17.71 -15.47
C VAL A 29 19.94 -17.51 -14.43
N GLY A 30 19.57 -17.49 -13.16
CA GLY A 30 20.45 -17.18 -12.03
C GLY A 30 20.65 -15.69 -11.78
N GLU A 31 20.12 -14.81 -12.64
CA GLU A 31 20.18 -13.37 -12.44
C GLU A 31 19.04 -12.88 -11.54
N SER A 32 19.31 -11.81 -10.79
CA SER A 32 18.31 -11.13 -9.98
C SER A 32 18.30 -9.64 -10.21
N THR A 33 17.12 -9.04 -10.15
CA THR A 33 16.91 -7.59 -10.19
C THR A 33 16.10 -7.14 -8.97
N MET A 34 16.21 -5.85 -8.64
CA MET A 34 15.58 -5.24 -7.46
C MET A 34 14.84 -3.96 -7.86
N PHE A 35 13.63 -3.80 -7.34
CA PHE A 35 12.81 -2.60 -7.52
C PHE A 35 12.34 -2.07 -6.17
N LEU A 36 12.21 -0.75 -6.09
CA LEU A 36 11.56 -0.07 -4.97
C LEU A 36 10.09 0.13 -5.33
N ALA A 37 9.20 -0.48 -4.54
CA ALA A 37 7.78 -0.25 -4.66
C ALA A 37 7.39 1.03 -3.92
N VAL A 38 6.56 1.84 -4.56
CA VAL A 38 5.87 2.96 -3.92
C VAL A 38 4.45 2.52 -3.58
N SER A 39 3.85 3.26 -2.65
CA SER A 39 2.46 3.13 -2.28
C SER A 39 1.58 3.88 -3.28
N TYR A 40 0.46 3.26 -3.61
CA TYR A 40 -0.65 3.84 -4.32
C TYR A 40 -1.88 3.75 -3.44
N ASP A 41 -2.83 4.61 -3.72
CA ASP A 41 -4.17 4.64 -3.16
C ASP A 41 -5.10 4.21 -4.30
N ALA A 42 -6.01 3.26 -4.04
CA ALA A 42 -6.92 2.75 -5.05
C ALA A 42 -8.01 3.76 -5.45
N GLY A 43 -8.17 4.82 -4.66
CA GLY A 43 -9.13 5.90 -4.83
C GLY A 43 -10.55 5.43 -4.54
N THR A 44 -10.72 4.47 -3.64
CA THR A 44 -12.02 3.88 -3.34
C THR A 44 -12.58 4.37 -2.01
N GLU A 45 -11.73 4.51 -1.01
CA GLU A 45 -12.11 4.85 0.35
C GLU A 45 -11.24 6.00 0.88
N ALA A 46 -11.80 6.86 1.73
CA ALA A 46 -11.06 8.00 2.27
C ALA A 46 -9.91 7.55 3.19
N ASN A 47 -8.78 8.27 3.14
CA ASN A 47 -7.61 8.05 4.01
C ASN A 47 -7.84 8.50 5.46
N ALA A 48 -8.80 7.87 6.15
CA ALA A 48 -9.27 8.27 7.47
C ALA A 48 -8.35 7.82 8.61
N GLU A 49 -7.56 6.75 8.40
CA GLU A 49 -6.67 6.14 9.40
C GLU A 49 -7.40 5.79 10.72
N SER A 50 -8.70 5.51 10.65
CA SER A 50 -9.53 5.24 11.82
C SER A 50 -9.52 3.76 12.21
N ALA A 51 -9.88 3.47 13.46
CA ALA A 51 -9.92 2.09 13.95
C ALA A 51 -11.00 1.25 13.28
N ASP A 52 -12.05 1.88 12.74
CA ASP A 52 -13.10 1.17 12.02
C ASP A 52 -12.69 0.87 10.57
N THR A 53 -11.90 1.77 9.95
CA THR A 53 -11.56 1.71 8.52
C THR A 53 -10.26 0.96 8.22
N VAL A 54 -9.32 0.88 9.16
CA VAL A 54 -8.05 0.15 8.93
C VAL A 54 -8.11 -1.28 9.47
N PRO A 55 -7.56 -2.28 8.76
CA PRO A 55 -7.38 -3.61 9.31
C PRO A 55 -6.16 -3.68 10.26
N GLY A 56 -6.04 -4.81 10.97
CA GLY A 56 -4.86 -5.15 11.78
C GLY A 56 -4.94 -4.78 13.25
N SER A 57 -3.78 -4.67 13.91
CA SER A 57 -3.72 -4.48 15.37
C SER A 57 -4.17 -3.10 15.84
N ALA A 58 -4.26 -2.14 14.92
CA ALA A 58 -4.80 -0.82 15.20
C ALA A 58 -6.32 -0.74 15.01
N ALA A 59 -6.93 -1.78 14.44
CA ALA A 59 -8.36 -1.85 14.25
C ALA A 59 -9.10 -1.99 15.58
N SER A 60 -10.34 -1.49 15.60
CA SER A 60 -11.35 -1.75 16.60
C SER A 60 -12.64 -2.15 15.89
N GLY A 61 -13.53 -2.88 16.57
CA GLY A 61 -14.80 -3.25 15.96
C GLY A 61 -14.66 -4.19 14.77
N VAL A 62 -15.12 -3.77 13.59
CA VAL A 62 -15.25 -4.62 12.40
C VAL A 62 -13.89 -4.96 11.76
N ALA A 63 -12.89 -4.08 11.92
CA ALA A 63 -11.62 -4.13 11.20
C ALA A 63 -11.85 -4.25 9.68
N GLU A 64 -12.31 -3.15 9.06
CA GLU A 64 -12.79 -3.15 7.68
C GLU A 64 -11.81 -3.83 6.72
N GLY A 65 -12.39 -4.68 5.87
CA GLY A 65 -11.75 -5.33 4.74
C GLY A 65 -12.29 -4.72 3.46
N PHE A 66 -13.09 -5.48 2.70
CA PHE A 66 -13.81 -4.90 1.57
C PHE A 66 -15.00 -4.06 2.02
N ASN A 67 -15.07 -2.81 1.55
CA ASN A 67 -16.25 -1.95 1.63
C ASN A 67 -16.79 -1.65 0.23
N ALA A 68 -18.12 -1.70 0.07
CA ALA A 68 -18.77 -1.37 -1.20
C ALA A 68 -19.06 0.13 -1.34
N VAL A 69 -19.06 0.87 -0.23
CA VAL A 69 -19.22 2.32 -0.24
C VAL A 69 -17.93 2.94 -0.77
N ARG A 70 -18.07 3.86 -1.73
CA ARG A 70 -16.95 4.65 -2.23
C ARG A 70 -17.08 6.07 -1.70
N ASP A 71 -16.18 6.45 -0.82
CA ASP A 71 -16.20 7.77 -0.17
C ASP A 71 -14.91 8.59 -0.42
N ASP A 72 -13.99 8.07 -1.24
CA ASP A 72 -12.87 8.85 -1.75
C ASP A 72 -13.34 9.92 -2.76
N VAL A 73 -12.58 11.01 -2.86
CA VAL A 73 -12.92 12.16 -3.73
C VAL A 73 -12.38 12.03 -5.16
N ARG A 74 -11.43 11.12 -5.42
CA ARG A 74 -10.71 11.01 -6.69
C ARG A 74 -11.27 9.93 -7.62
N ASP A 75 -11.76 8.82 -7.07
CA ASP A 75 -12.21 7.65 -7.85
C ASP A 75 -11.18 7.17 -8.91
N ALA A 76 -9.89 7.27 -8.58
CA ALA A 76 -8.80 6.90 -9.47
C ALA A 76 -7.54 6.50 -8.68
N VAL A 77 -6.72 5.62 -9.25
CA VAL A 77 -5.44 5.20 -8.64
C VAL A 77 -4.42 6.33 -8.70
N TYR A 78 -3.77 6.63 -7.58
CA TYR A 78 -2.71 7.65 -7.50
C TYR A 78 -1.64 7.28 -6.47
N ILE A 79 -0.51 7.98 -6.47
CA ILE A 79 0.55 7.73 -5.47
C ILE A 79 0.05 8.17 -4.09
N HIS A 80 0.08 7.25 -3.13
CA HIS A 80 -0.31 7.52 -1.75
C HIS A 80 0.84 8.24 -1.03
N PRO A 81 0.60 9.33 -0.28
CA PRO A 81 1.66 10.11 0.35
C PRO A 81 2.33 9.46 1.57
N GLY A 82 1.95 8.25 1.98
CA GLY A 82 2.24 7.73 3.32
C GLY A 82 1.06 7.85 4.29
N VAL A 83 1.20 7.21 5.45
CA VAL A 83 0.27 7.37 6.59
C VAL A 83 0.73 8.57 7.42
N VAL A 84 -0.19 9.50 7.67
CA VAL A 84 0.06 10.75 8.39
C VAL A 84 0.12 10.50 9.89
N THR A 85 -0.73 9.65 10.46
CA THR A 85 -0.85 9.37 11.90
C THR A 85 -1.30 10.57 12.75
N GLN A 86 -1.69 10.30 14.00
CA GLN A 86 -1.99 11.35 14.97
C GLN A 86 -0.76 12.20 15.32
N ASP A 87 0.45 11.64 15.17
CA ASP A 87 1.68 12.24 15.66
C ASP A 87 2.16 13.41 14.78
N VAL A 88 1.70 13.53 13.53
CA VAL A 88 2.13 14.60 12.61
C VAL A 88 1.00 15.31 11.86
N GLY A 89 -0.25 15.21 12.32
CA GLY A 89 -1.29 16.16 11.91
C GLY A 89 -2.69 15.61 11.67
N LEU A 90 -2.91 14.30 11.68
CA LEU A 90 -4.25 13.72 11.58
C LEU A 90 -4.77 13.32 12.96
N SER A 91 -5.31 14.29 13.71
CA SER A 91 -5.72 14.08 15.11
C SER A 91 -6.79 13.01 15.33
N THR A 92 -7.47 12.57 14.27
CA THR A 92 -8.49 11.52 14.28
C THR A 92 -7.92 10.12 13.99
N SER A 93 -6.65 10.02 13.60
CA SER A 93 -6.00 8.75 13.30
C SER A 93 -5.86 7.89 14.56
N THR A 94 -6.19 6.61 14.45
CA THR A 94 -5.86 5.60 15.47
C THR A 94 -4.42 5.09 15.35
N LEU A 95 -3.75 5.38 14.23
CA LEU A 95 -2.37 5.01 13.95
C LEU A 95 -1.42 6.00 14.61
N GLY A 96 -0.32 5.47 15.15
CA GLY A 96 0.83 6.24 15.66
C GLY A 96 2.09 5.97 14.84
N GLY A 97 3.19 6.62 15.21
CA GLY A 97 4.45 6.59 14.46
C GLY A 97 5.05 5.19 14.24
N ARG A 98 4.65 4.18 15.02
CA ARG A 98 5.09 2.79 14.83
C ARG A 98 4.39 2.08 13.67
N GLN A 99 3.20 2.56 13.29
CA GLN A 99 2.41 2.05 12.16
C GLN A 99 2.62 2.85 10.89
N ARG A 100 3.34 3.98 10.97
CA ARG A 100 3.64 4.86 9.86
C ARG A 100 4.48 4.14 8.80
N TRP A 101 4.19 4.45 7.55
CA TRP A 101 5.03 4.14 6.41
C TRP A 101 5.09 5.35 5.48
N ASP A 102 6.24 5.50 4.81
CA ASP A 102 6.53 6.52 3.80
C ASP A 102 7.06 5.81 2.55
N ASN A 103 7.08 6.51 1.42
CA ASN A 103 7.65 5.96 0.18
C ASN A 103 9.19 6.02 0.17
N PRO A 104 9.88 4.97 -0.33
CA PRO A 104 9.35 3.69 -0.83
C PRO A 104 8.95 2.74 0.30
N ILE A 105 7.87 1.98 0.09
CA ILE A 105 7.22 1.16 1.13
C ILE A 105 7.68 -0.31 1.13
N ALA A 106 8.20 -0.82 0.00
CA ALA A 106 8.68 -2.20 -0.08
C ALA A 106 9.83 -2.36 -1.09
N VAL A 107 10.60 -3.43 -0.90
CA VAL A 107 11.60 -3.91 -1.86
C VAL A 107 11.06 -5.15 -2.55
N VAL A 108 11.07 -5.16 -3.87
CA VAL A 108 10.75 -6.34 -4.67
C VAL A 108 12.02 -6.86 -5.32
N ARG A 109 12.49 -8.04 -4.88
CA ARG A 109 13.58 -8.76 -5.51
C ARG A 109 13.03 -9.91 -6.34
N ILE A 110 13.46 -9.99 -7.59
CA ILE A 110 13.07 -11.06 -8.51
C ILE A 110 14.32 -11.80 -8.93
N GLU A 111 14.28 -13.14 -8.90
CA GLU A 111 15.35 -14.02 -9.33
C GLU A 111 14.80 -15.03 -10.31
N ARG A 112 15.45 -15.19 -11.47
CA ARG A 112 15.08 -16.22 -12.43
C ARG A 112 15.74 -17.53 -12.05
N LEU A 113 14.93 -18.53 -11.72
CA LEU A 113 15.43 -19.84 -11.31
C LEU A 113 15.70 -20.78 -12.49
N GLN A 114 15.02 -20.61 -13.63
CA GLN A 114 15.14 -21.41 -14.86
C GLN A 114 14.66 -20.64 -16.09
#